data_AF-K7LGP0-F1
#
_entry.id   AF-K7LGP0-F1
#
_cell.length_a   1.000
_cell.length_b   1.000
_cell.length_c   1.000
_cell.angle_alpha   90.00
_cell.angle_beta   90.00
_cell.angle_gamma   90.00
#
_symmetry.space_group_name_H-M   'P 1'
#
loop_
_entity.id
_entity.type
_entity.pdbx_description
1 polymer ?
#
loop_
_entity_poly.entity_id
_entity_poly.type
_entity_poly.pdbx_seq_one_letter_code
_entity_poly.pdbx_strand_id
1 'polypeptide(L)'
;MSALVEALFEGTEKGLAKEAGSQLLLLHAIEEFSCKSTSNALKEVALVLKALYDADVLEEEHIVQWYQKGLKGENKNSKIWKNVQPFIDWLQSAESETEEE
;
A
#
# COMPACT_ATOMS: atom_id res chain seq x y z
N MET A 1 -10.42 -11.61 7.54
CA MET A 1 -9.91 -10.79 6.43
C MET A 1 -11.06 -10.56 5.47
N SER A 2 -11.20 -9.38 4.89
CA SER A 2 -12.36 -9.06 4.05
C SER A 2 -12.27 -9.88 2.76
N ALA A 3 -13.36 -10.55 2.38
CA ALA A 3 -13.48 -11.31 1.13
C ALA A 3 -13.10 -10.49 -0.12
N LEU A 4 -13.10 -9.16 -0.01
CA LEU A 4 -12.61 -8.24 -1.02
C LEU A 4 -11.10 -8.41 -1.28
N VAL A 5 -10.29 -8.64 -0.24
CA VAL A 5 -8.84 -8.89 -0.36
C VAL A 5 -8.60 -10.26 -1.00
N GLU A 6 -9.33 -11.29 -0.58
CA GLU A 6 -9.26 -12.63 -1.20
C GLU A 6 -9.65 -12.59 -2.67
N ALA A 7 -10.73 -11.88 -3.04
CA ALA A 7 -11.15 -11.74 -4.43
C ALA A 7 -10.14 -10.95 -5.29
N LEU A 8 -9.51 -9.92 -4.73
CA LEU A 8 -8.38 -9.24 -5.37
C LEU A 8 -7.20 -10.21 -5.57
N PHE A 9 -6.90 -11.04 -4.57
CA PHE A 9 -5.79 -11.98 -4.59
C PHE A 9 -6.00 -13.14 -5.57
N GLU A 10 -7.17 -13.80 -5.54
CA GLU A 10 -7.57 -14.88 -6.45
C GLU A 10 -7.56 -14.42 -7.92
N GLY A 11 -7.93 -13.16 -8.19
CA GLY A 11 -7.81 -12.58 -9.53
C GLY A 11 -6.36 -12.32 -9.98
N THR A 12 -5.44 -12.09 -9.04
CA THR A 12 -4.04 -11.72 -9.32
C THR A 12 -3.05 -12.88 -9.36
N GLU A 13 -3.42 -14.08 -8.88
CA GLU A 13 -2.54 -15.26 -8.79
C GLU A 13 -1.94 -15.70 -10.14
N LYS A 14 -2.49 -15.26 -11.28
CA LYS A 14 -2.04 -15.70 -12.63
C LYS A 14 -1.06 -14.80 -13.38
N GLY A 15 -0.50 -13.72 -12.82
CA GLY A 15 0.62 -13.08 -13.53
C GLY A 15 1.07 -11.69 -13.10
N LEU A 16 0.53 -11.09 -12.03
CA LEU A 16 0.86 -9.70 -11.71
C LEU A 16 2.00 -9.55 -10.69
N ALA A 17 2.33 -10.58 -9.90
CA ALA A 17 3.15 -10.37 -8.69
C ALA A 17 4.67 -10.16 -8.88
N LYS A 18 5.25 -10.30 -10.09
CA LYS A 18 6.72 -10.31 -10.24
C LYS A 18 7.36 -9.17 -11.03
N GLU A 19 6.60 -8.33 -11.71
CA GLU A 19 7.21 -7.14 -12.33
C GLU A 19 7.11 -5.96 -11.36
N ALA A 20 8.22 -5.27 -11.08
CA ALA A 20 8.24 -4.08 -10.21
C ALA A 20 7.19 -3.01 -10.62
N GLY A 21 6.87 -2.94 -11.93
CA GLY A 21 5.79 -2.08 -12.44
C GLY A 21 4.40 -2.48 -11.93
N SER A 22 4.18 -3.77 -11.67
CA SER A 22 2.91 -4.34 -11.25
C SER A 22 2.59 -4.08 -9.78
N GLN A 23 3.59 -4.03 -8.91
CA GLN A 23 3.42 -3.66 -7.50
C GLN A 23 2.96 -2.19 -7.39
N LEU A 24 3.57 -1.29 -8.16
CA LEU A 24 3.13 0.10 -8.24
C LEU A 24 1.71 0.24 -8.83
N LEU A 25 1.35 -0.59 -9.83
CA LEU A 25 -0.01 -0.62 -10.37
C LEU A 25 -1.02 -1.08 -9.31
N LEU A 26 -0.68 -2.08 -8.50
CA LEU A 26 -1.53 -2.53 -7.39
C LEU A 26 -1.74 -1.41 -6.37
N LEU A 27 -0.67 -0.70 -6.00
CA LEU A 27 -0.73 0.46 -5.11
C LEU A 27 -1.61 1.59 -5.66
N HIS A 28 -1.47 1.91 -6.95
CA HIS A 28 -2.35 2.86 -7.63
C HIS A 28 -3.81 2.40 -7.67
N ALA A 29 -4.07 1.11 -7.89
CA ALA A 29 -5.43 0.57 -7.87
C ALA A 29 -6.09 0.72 -6.49
N ILE A 30 -5.33 0.48 -5.42
CA ILE A 30 -5.78 0.70 -4.04
C ILE A 30 -6.04 2.19 -3.80
N GLU A 31 -5.16 3.07 -4.25
CA GLU A 31 -5.34 4.52 -4.16
C GLU A 31 -6.62 4.99 -4.85
N GLU A 32 -6.83 4.57 -6.10
CA GLU A 32 -8.02 4.94 -6.88
C GLU A 32 -9.30 4.40 -6.24
N PHE A 33 -9.28 3.15 -5.75
CA PHE A 33 -10.38 2.56 -5.01
C PHE A 33 -10.70 3.35 -3.74
N SER A 34 -9.66 3.81 -3.04
CA SER A 34 -9.79 4.60 -1.81
C SER A 34 -10.38 5.99 -2.08
N CYS A 35 -10.04 6.61 -3.21
CA CYS A 35 -10.56 7.91 -3.65
C CYS A 35 -12.04 7.82 -4.04
N LYS A 36 -12.47 6.68 -4.61
CA LYS A 36 -13.88 6.40 -4.94
C LYS A 36 -14.68 5.94 -3.73
N SER A 37 -14.03 5.46 -2.68
CA SER A 37 -14.68 4.88 -1.49
C SER A 37 -14.87 5.89 -0.35
N THR A 38 -15.68 5.48 0.64
CA THR A 38 -15.97 6.29 1.83
C THR A 38 -14.81 6.30 2.82
N SER A 39 -14.84 7.23 3.79
CA SER A 39 -13.80 7.40 4.82
C SER A 39 -13.47 6.14 5.63
N ASN A 40 -14.33 5.11 5.64
CA ASN A 40 -14.03 3.82 6.27
C ASN A 40 -13.03 3.01 5.45
N ALA A 41 -13.18 2.96 4.13
CA ALA A 41 -12.25 2.24 3.27
C ALA A 41 -10.82 2.82 3.35
N LEU A 42 -10.69 4.13 3.57
CA LEU A 42 -9.38 4.77 3.80
C LEU A 42 -8.62 4.18 5.00
N LYS A 43 -9.33 3.74 6.05
CA LYS A 43 -8.72 3.08 7.21
C LYS A 43 -8.35 1.64 6.88
N GLU A 44 -9.13 1.00 6.02
CA GLU A 44 -8.83 -0.34 5.52
C GLU A 44 -7.62 -0.33 4.57
N VAL A 45 -7.29 0.77 3.90
CA VAL A 45 -6.08 0.85 3.05
C VAL A 45 -4.83 0.46 3.83
N ALA A 46 -4.64 0.96 5.06
CA ALA A 46 -3.49 0.58 5.88
C ALA A 46 -3.49 -0.92 6.19
N LEU A 47 -4.65 -1.53 6.42
CA LEU A 47 -4.80 -2.96 6.65
C LEU A 47 -4.54 -3.79 5.38
N VAL A 48 -4.99 -3.31 4.22
CA VAL A 48 -4.76 -3.94 2.92
C VAL A 48 -3.28 -3.89 2.56
N LEU A 49 -2.63 -2.74 2.73
CA LEU A 49 -1.19 -2.60 2.53
C LEU A 49 -0.41 -3.54 3.45
N LYS A 50 -0.79 -3.62 4.72
CA LYS A 50 -0.20 -4.58 5.65
C LYS A 50 -0.40 -6.03 5.18
N ALA A 51 -1.61 -6.40 4.77
CA ALA A 51 -1.89 -7.76 4.29
C ALA A 51 -1.10 -8.11 3.03
N LEU A 52 -0.90 -7.16 2.12
CA LEU A 52 -0.10 -7.33 0.91
C LEU A 52 1.40 -7.41 1.21
N TYR A 53 1.87 -6.65 2.19
CA TYR A 53 3.24 -6.75 2.71
C TYR A 53 3.48 -8.10 3.38
N ASP A 54 2.59 -8.52 4.30
CA ASP A 54 2.66 -9.82 4.97
C ASP A 54 2.56 -11.00 3.98
N ALA A 55 1.93 -10.79 2.81
CA ALA A 55 1.79 -11.77 1.75
C ALA A 55 2.94 -11.76 0.72
N ASP A 56 4.02 -11.00 0.95
CA ASP A 56 5.17 -10.88 0.04
C ASP A 56 4.77 -10.37 -1.37
N VAL A 57 3.67 -9.61 -1.45
CA VAL A 57 3.20 -9.00 -2.69
C VAL A 57 3.82 -7.63 -2.87
N LEU A 58 3.91 -6.87 -1.78
CA LEU A 58 4.46 -5.52 -1.77
C LEU A 58 5.67 -5.46 -0.85
N GLU A 59 6.79 -5.05 -1.41
CA GLU A 59 8.00 -4.76 -0.63
C GLU A 59 7.96 -3.34 -0.07
N GLU A 60 8.68 -3.13 1.03
CA GLU A 60 8.78 -1.82 1.68
C GLU A 60 9.19 -0.72 0.68
N GLU A 61 10.22 -0.98 -0.14
CA GLU A 61 10.71 -0.03 -1.12
C GLU A 61 9.59 0.45 -2.07
N HIS A 62 8.72 -0.45 -2.52
CA HIS A 62 7.61 -0.14 -3.41
C HIS A 62 6.51 0.64 -2.69
N ILE A 63 6.21 0.29 -1.45
CA ILE A 63 5.22 0.99 -0.60
C ILE A 63 5.69 2.42 -0.32
N VAL A 64 6.94 2.60 0.10
CA VAL A 64 7.53 3.91 0.39
C VAL A 64 7.64 4.75 -0.88
N GLN A 65 8.09 4.17 -2.00
CA GLN A 65 8.15 4.87 -3.29
C GLN A 65 6.77 5.35 -3.74
N TRP A 66 5.73 4.53 -3.62
CA TRP A 66 4.36 4.93 -3.92
C TRP A 66 3.88 6.07 -3.02
N TYR A 67 4.10 5.96 -1.71
CA TYR A 67 3.76 7.01 -0.75
C TYR A 67 4.42 8.35 -1.11
N GLN A 68 5.72 8.33 -1.40
CA GLN A 68 6.49 9.52 -1.81
C GLN A 68 6.00 10.10 -3.14
N LYS A 69 5.69 9.25 -4.14
CA LYS A 69 5.11 9.69 -5.42
C LYS A 69 3.75 10.34 -5.22
N GLY A 70 2.91 9.77 -4.37
CA GLY A 70 1.61 10.31 -4.01
C GLY A 70 1.65 11.68 -3.34
N LEU A 71 2.61 11.87 -2.42
CA LEU A 71 2.86 13.16 -1.75
C LEU A 71 3.44 14.24 -2.68
N LYS A 72 4.19 13.84 -3.72
CA LYS A 72 4.73 14.76 -4.73
C LYS A 72 3.74 15.03 -5.87
N GLY A 73 2.77 14.15 -6.06
CA GLY A 73 1.76 14.24 -7.11
C GLY A 73 0.59 15.17 -6.79
N GLU A 74 -0.42 15.12 -7.65
CA GLU A 74 -1.64 15.93 -7.51
C GLU A 74 -2.46 15.51 -6.27
N ASN A 75 -2.37 14.23 -5.88
CA ASN A 75 -3.11 13.66 -4.77
C ASN A 75 -2.54 13.95 -3.38
N LYS A 76 -1.51 14.80 -3.22
CA LYS A 76 -0.86 15.06 -1.93
C LYS A 76 -1.78 15.48 -0.77
N ASN A 77 -2.93 16.07 -1.07
CA ASN A 77 -3.93 16.47 -0.08
C ASN A 77 -4.93 15.35 0.27
N SER A 78 -4.77 14.16 -0.33
CA SER A 78 -5.66 13.04 -0.11
C SER A 78 -5.55 12.54 1.33
N LYS A 79 -6.71 12.18 1.90
CA LYS A 79 -6.79 11.63 3.25
C LYS A 79 -6.13 10.27 3.36
N ILE A 80 -5.89 9.59 2.23
CA ILE A 80 -5.21 8.29 2.21
C ILE A 80 -3.83 8.38 2.86
N TRP A 81 -3.03 9.41 2.52
CA TRP A 81 -1.66 9.59 3.01
C TRP A 81 -1.63 9.69 4.53
N LYS A 82 -2.57 10.43 5.14
CA LYS A 82 -2.68 10.55 6.60
C LYS A 82 -3.08 9.25 7.29
N ASN A 83 -3.85 8.38 6.62
CA ASN A 83 -4.27 7.09 7.17
C ASN A 83 -3.18 6.03 7.03
N VAL A 84 -2.41 6.06 5.93
CA VAL A 84 -1.31 5.11 5.70
C VAL A 84 -0.01 5.56 6.36
N GLN A 85 0.17 6.84 6.66
CA GLN A 85 1.34 7.39 7.34
C GLN A 85 1.81 6.55 8.54
N PRO A 86 0.97 6.15 9.52
CA PRO A 86 1.43 5.30 10.63
C PRO A 86 1.94 3.92 10.19
N PHE A 87 1.43 3.37 9.08
CA PHE A 87 1.93 2.11 8.52
C PHE A 87 3.28 2.31 7.82
N ILE A 88 3.43 3.41 7.07
CA ILE A 88 4.72 3.78 6.45
C ILE A 88 5.79 4.02 7.52
N ASP A 89 5.45 4.74 8.58
CA ASP A 89 6.35 5.04 9.69
C ASP A 89 6.80 3.77 10.41
N TRP A 90 5.89 2.81 10.60
CA TRP A 90 6.21 1.50 11.16
C TRP A 90 7.17 0.70 10.26
N LEU A 91 6.95 0.69 8.94
CA LEU A 91 7.86 0.04 7.98
C LEU A 91 9.25 0.68 8.05
N GLN A 92 9.32 2.00 7.87
CA GLN A 92 10.60 2.72 7.89
C GLN A 92 11.33 2.65 9.24
N SER A 93 10.59 2.61 10.35
CA SER A 93 11.17 2.48 11.70
C SER A 93 11.72 1.08 11.95
N ALA A 94 11.08 0.04 11.41
CA ALA A 94 11.54 -1.34 11.57
C ALA A 94 12.95 -1.56 10.98
N GLU A 95 13.26 -0.93 9.85
CA GLU A 95 14.61 -0.95 9.27
C GLU A 95 15.56 0.03 9.98
N SER A 96 15.08 1.21 10.42
CA SER A 96 15.94 2.23 11.02
C SER A 96 16.48 1.85 12.41
N GLU A 97 15.89 0.87 13.12
CA GLU A 97 16.49 0.30 14.33
C GLU A 97 17.75 -0.55 14.04
N THR A 98 18.04 -0.91 12.79
CA THR A 98 19.22 -1.72 12.44
C THR A 98 20.44 -0.89 12.02
N GLU A 99 20.28 0.41 11.69
CA GLU A 99 21.40 1.25 11.22
C GLU A 99 22.02 2.14 12.32
N GLU A 100 21.57 2.02 13.57
CA GLU A 100 22.21 2.60 14.76
C GLU A 100 22.80 1.53 15.72
N GLU A 101 23.56 0.55 15.20
CA GLU A 101 24.63 -0.17 15.93
C GLU A 101 25.82 -0.49 15.02
#